data_AF-A0A2L0X1N3-F1
#
_entry.id   AF-A0A2L0X1N3-F1
#
_cell.length_a   1.000
_cell.length_b   1.000
_cell.length_c   1.000
_cell.angle_alpha   90.00
_cell.angle_beta   90.00
_cell.angle_gamma   90.00
#
_symmetry.space_group_name_H-M   'P 1'
#
loop_
_entity.id
_entity.type
_entity.pdbx_description
1 polymer ?
#
loop_
_entity_poly.entity_id
_entity_poly.type
_entity_poly.pdbx_seq_one_letter_code
_entity_poly.pdbx_strand_id
1 'polypeptide(L)' 'MLSPHELATLMLIGNGPHTRDDTAATHAREIDPVDLDALIAQRLVVLESIQNDSGQMACPQITAHGMSMLKAVGRLN' A
#
# COMPACT_ATOMS: atom_id res chain seq x y z
N MET A 1 -10.56 -4.45 13.35
CA MET A 1 -11.19 -3.29 12.70
C MET A 1 -10.08 -2.34 12.35
N LEU A 2 -10.04 -1.84 11.12
CA LEU A 2 -8.97 -0.93 10.71
C LEU A 2 -9.06 0.41 11.45
N SER A 3 -7.92 0.91 11.92
CA SER A 3 -7.80 2.27 12.40
C SER A 3 -7.94 3.26 11.22
N PRO A 4 -8.32 4.53 11.48
CA PRO A 4 -8.36 5.55 10.44
C PRO A 4 -7.01 5.72 9.70
N HIS A 5 -5.89 5.54 10.40
CA HIS A 5 -4.54 5.65 9.82
C HIS A 5 -4.19 4.44 8.96
N GLU A 6 -4.52 3.23 9.41
CA GLU A 6 -4.36 2.00 8.61
C GLU A 6 -5.20 2.06 7.33
N LEU A 7 -6.43 2.56 7.42
CA LEU A 7 -7.29 2.75 6.25
C LEU A 7 -6.72 3.80 5.29
N ALA A 8 -6.19 4.92 5.80
CA ALA A 8 -5.55 5.95 4.99
C ALA A 8 -4.31 5.40 4.27
N THR A 9 -3.49 4.61 4.97
CA THR A 9 -2.34 3.89 4.40
C THR A 9 -2.77 2.90 3.33
N LEU A 10 -3.82 2.10 3.59
CA LEU A 10 -4.37 1.18 2.60
C LEU A 10 -4.90 1.90 1.36
N MET A 11 -5.53 3.06 1.54
CA MET A 11 -5.96 3.91 0.43
C MET A 11 -4.78 4.51 -0.34
N LEU A 12 -3.71 4.92 0.34
CA LEU A 12 -2.51 5.45 -0.31
C LEU A 12 -1.84 4.38 -1.19
N ILE A 13 -1.75 3.15 -0.69
CA ILE A 13 -1.19 2.00 -1.43
C ILE A 13 -2.13 1.58 -2.56
N GLY A 14 -3.43 1.49 -2.30
CA GLY A 14 -4.43 1.07 -3.29
C GLY A 14 -4.68 2.07 -4.41
N ASN A 15 -4.40 3.36 -4.17
CA ASN A 15 -4.38 4.41 -5.20
C ASN A 15 -2.98 4.59 -5.83
N GLY A 16 -2.05 3.65 -5.59
CA GLY A 16 -0.72 3.61 -6.21
C GLY A 16 -0.75 3.63 -7.74
N PRO A 17 0.36 4.02 -8.39
CA PRO A 17 0.36 4.98 -9.47
C PRO A 17 -0.14 4.39 -10.80
N HIS A 18 -1.33 4.82 -11.22
CA HIS A 18 -1.63 4.95 -12.65
C HIS A 18 -0.87 6.14 -13.29
N THR A 19 -0.08 6.89 -12.51
CA THR A 19 0.74 8.00 -12.98
C THR A 19 2.20 7.78 -12.62
N ARG A 20 2.89 7.06 -13.51
CA ARG A 20 4.24 7.34 -14.04
C ARG A 20 5.33 7.71 -13.03
N ASP A 21 6.33 6.82 -12.95
CA ASP A 21 7.78 7.06 -12.82
C ASP A 21 8.27 8.11 -11.80
N ASP A 22 9.27 7.73 -11.01
CA ASP A 22 10.15 8.58 -10.18
C ASP A 22 9.73 8.95 -8.75
N THR A 23 8.47 8.77 -8.30
CA THR A 23 8.07 9.11 -6.90
C THR A 23 7.55 7.96 -6.05
N ALA A 24 7.48 6.73 -6.56
CA ALA A 24 7.05 5.55 -5.78
C ALA A 24 7.92 5.31 -4.53
N ALA A 25 9.21 5.67 -4.57
CA ALA A 25 10.12 5.61 -3.43
C ALA A 25 9.85 6.71 -2.37
N THR A 26 9.21 7.82 -2.76
CA THR A 26 8.86 8.92 -1.84
C THR A 26 7.59 8.60 -1.05
N HIS A 27 6.59 7.95 -1.67
CA HIS A 27 5.37 7.56 -0.98
C HIS A 27 5.59 6.48 0.08
N ALA A 28 6.52 5.54 -0.16
CA ALA A 28 6.93 4.58 0.87
C ALA A 28 7.56 5.25 2.11
N ARG A 29 8.07 6.47 1.98
CA ARG A 29 8.70 7.23 3.08
C ARG A 29 7.68 7.97 3.95
N GLU A 30 6.44 8.14 3.48
CA GLU A 30 5.34 8.76 4.22
C GLU A 30 4.42 7.74 4.90
N ILE A 31 4.63 6.45 4.64
CA ILE A 31 3.87 5.36 5.27
C ILE A 31 4.48 5.06 6.63
N ASP A 32 3.66 5.12 7.68
CA ASP A 32 4.06 4.68 9.02
C ASP A 32 4.34 3.16 8.99
N PRO A 33 5.53 2.70 9.43
CA PRO A 33 5.85 1.28 9.45
C PRO A 33 4.91 0.46 10.35
N VAL A 34 4.32 1.07 11.40
CA VAL A 34 3.35 0.41 12.29
C VAL A 34 2.05 0.12 11.56
N ASP A 35 1.51 1.10 10.83
CA ASP A 35 0.31 0.91 10.03
C ASP A 35 0.54 -0.10 8.90
N LEU A 36 1.71 -0.04 8.25
CA LEU A 36 2.07 -0.99 7.19
C LEU A 36 2.17 -2.43 7.71
N ASP A 37 2.81 -2.63 8.86
CA ASP A 37 2.92 -3.96 9.48
C ASP A 37 1.53 -4.51 9.85
N ALA A 38 0.64 -3.67 10.37
CA ALA A 38 -0.73 -4.06 10.68
C ALA A 38 -1.54 -4.44 9.43
N LEU A 39 -1.33 -3.75 8.31
CA LEU A 39 -1.95 -4.11 7.02
C LEU A 39 -1.40 -5.42 6.45
N ILE A 40 -0.11 -5.70 6.63
CA ILE A 40 0.54 -6.96 6.24
C ILE A 40 0.04 -8.10 7.12
N ALA A 41 -0.05 -7.90 8.43
CA ALA A 41 -0.59 -8.87 9.38
C ALA A 41 -2.04 -9.26 9.05
N GLN A 42 -2.81 -8.31 8.53
CA GLN A 42 -4.18 -8.51 8.06
C GLN A 42 -4.28 -9.04 6.61
N ARG A 43 -3.15 -9.30 5.94
CA ARG A 43 -3.06 -9.76 4.55
C ARG A 43 -3.73 -8.82 3.54
N LEU A 44 -3.77 -7.53 3.84
CA LEU A 44 -4.34 -6.49 2.98
C LEU A 44 -3.30 -5.92 2.03
N VAL A 45 -2.04 -5.99 2.44
CA VAL A 45 -0.87 -5.54 1.69
C VAL A 45 0.19 -6.63 1.73
N VAL A 46 0.98 -6.73 0.67
CA VAL A 46 2.20 -7.55 0.61
C VAL A 46 3.37 -6.66 0.21
N LEU A 47 4.56 -6.94 0.73
CA LEU A 47 5.79 -6.28 0.29
C LEU A 47 6.42 -7.10 -0.82
N GLU A 48 6.39 -6.58 -2.04
CA GLU A 48 7.10 -7.17 -3.17
C GLU A 48 8.48 -6.52 -3.30
N SER A 49 9.53 -7.33 -3.37
CA SER A 49 10.88 -6.85 -3.65
C SER A 49 11.02 -6.61 -5.14
N ILE A 50 11.04 -5.35 -5.56
CA ILE A 50 11.30 -4.95 -6.93
C ILE A 50 12.79 -4.65 -7.06
N GLN A 51 13.45 -5.32 -8.00
CA GLN A 51 14.83 -5.02 -8.35
C GLN A 51 14.83 -3.91 -9.41
N ASN A 52 15.42 -2.76 -9.08
CA ASN A 52 15.66 -1.67 -10.03
C ASN A 52 17.18 -1.44 -10.20
N ASP A 53 17.55 -0.58 -11.15
CA ASP A 53 18.96 -0.21 -11.43
C ASP A 53 19.70 0.35 -10.19
N SER A 54 18.98 0.78 -9.16
CA SER A 54 19.54 1.34 -7.92
C SER A 54 19.56 0.34 -6.73
N GLY A 55 19.07 -0.90 -6.90
CA GLY A 55 19.07 -1.94 -5.88
C GLY A 55 17.74 -2.69 -5.73
N GLN A 56 17.61 -3.45 -4.64
CA GLN A 56 16.32 -4.04 -4.26
C GLN A 56 15.52 -3.04 -3.43
N MET A 57 14.30 -2.73 -3.85
CA MET A 57 13.35 -1.91 -3.10
C MET A 57 12.12 -2.73 -2.75
N ALA A 58 11.66 -2.66 -1.51
CA ALA A 58 10.41 -3.27 -1.09
C ALA A 58 9.26 -2.31 -1.43
N CYS A 59 8.38 -2.71 -2.34
CA CYS A 59 7.21 -1.96 -2.76
C CYS A 59 5.95 -2.61 -2.17
N PRO A 60 5.17 -1.89 -1.35
CA PRO A 60 3.90 -2.41 -0.85
C PRO A 60 2.88 -2.49 -1.99
N GLN A 61 2.25 -3.65 -2.13
CA GLN A 61 1.20 -3.94 -3.10
C GLN A 61 -0.08 -4.34 -2.38
N ILE A 62 -1.21 -3.79 -2.83
CA ILE A 62 -2.51 -4.14 -2.27
C ILE A 62 -2.93 -5.54 -2.73
N THR A 63 -3.41 -6.37 -1.80
CA THR A 63 -3.94 -7.69 -2.14
C THR A 63 -5.37 -7.59 -2.65
N ALA A 64 -5.90 -8.67 -3.25
CA ALA A 64 -7.32 -8.76 -3.60
C ALA A 64 -8.24 -8.56 -2.37
N HIS A 65 -7.78 -8.95 -1.18
CA HIS A 65 -8.51 -8.74 0.07
C HIS A 65 -8.50 -7.27 0.49
N GLY A 66 -7.34 -6.61 0.42
CA GLY A 66 -7.22 -5.16 0.64
C GLY A 66 -8.08 -4.35 -0.33
N MET A 67 -8.07 -4.72 -1.61
CA MET A 67 -8.90 -4.10 -2.64
C MET A 67 -10.40 -4.27 -2.38
N SER A 68 -10.82 -5.46 -1.94
CA SER A 68 -12.21 -5.71 -1.55
C SER A 68 -12.61 -4.90 -0.33
N MET A 69 -11.70 -4.69 0.63
CA MET A 69 -11.94 -3.83 1.77
C MET A 69 -12.07 -2.35 1.35
N LEU A 70 -11.22 -1.86 0.45
CA LEU A 70 -11.36 -0.50 -0.10
C LEU A 70 -12.69 -0.29 -0.82
N LYS A 71 -13.16 -1.31 -1.57
CA LYS A 71 -14.49 -1.31 -2.19
C LYS A 71 -15.61 -1.28 -1.14
N ALA A 72 -15.51 -2.08 -0.09
CA ALA A 72 -16.49 -2.12 1.00
C ALA A 72 -16.59 -0.78 1.76
N VAL A 73 -15.50 -0.01 1.82
CA VAL A 73 -15.45 1.33 2.42
C VAL A 73 -15.99 2.42 1.45
N GLY A 74 -16.39 2.07 0.22
CA GLY A 74 -17.15 2.94 -0.68
C GLY A 74 -16.31 3.82 -1.62
N ARG A 75 -15.05 3.47 -1.87
CA ARG A 75 -14.11 4.30 -2.68
C ARG A 75 -13.88 3.82 -4.13
N LEU A 76 -14.35 2.64 -4.51
CA LEU A 76 -14.14 2.05 -5.83
C LEU A 76 -15.48 1.53 -6.40
N ASN A 77 -16.24 2.44 -7.01
CA ASN A 77 -17.33 2.11 -7.94
C ASN A 77 -16.89 2.45 -9.35
#